data_AF-A0AA38IRN8-F1
#
_entry.id   AF-A0AA38IRN8-F1
#
_cell.length_a   1.000
_cell.length_b   1.000
_cell.length_c   1.000
_cell.angle_alpha   90.00
_cell.angle_beta   90.00
_cell.angle_gamma   90.00
#
_symmetry.space_group_name_H-M   'P 1'
#
loop_
_entity.id
_entity.type
_entity.pdbx_description
1 polymer ?
#
loop_
_entity_poly.entity_id
_entity_poly.type
_entity_poly.pdbx_seq_one_letter_code
_entity_poly.pdbx_strand_id
1 'polypeptide(L)'
;MVAIQKIYDELKSIRTYLVKIGSDRRNKGECLVRKVEEAKIVYLQLQTVTTHFDKNLNLYTEEEVEQFKTSVAAVNKVYHEILSFVKEKSTDFLKMAFDLKVACNLLPIMNGKEDVTLQLLDAIELYDTMLDTNNKTNLINFVLKTRLSPSAKIRLNRTYNSVQALVTDMKIHLLTRKSDTALQTKLMRTIQGNKSIEDFGKEIEDLFVNLTISQANGDDDNFKVLKPVNERIAIKQFSDGLRDSKLSTIINSSKFYQFKRLY
;
A
#
# COMPACT_ATOMS: atom_id res chain seq x y z
N MET A 1 -29.80 -24.48 30.30
CA MET A 1 -29.28 -25.31 29.18
C MET A 1 -30.07 -25.18 27.87
N VAL A 2 -31.42 -25.18 27.89
CA VAL A 2 -32.26 -25.08 26.66
C VAL A 2 -31.92 -23.87 25.77
N ALA A 3 -31.58 -22.72 26.36
CA ALA A 3 -31.21 -21.52 25.61
C ALA A 3 -29.89 -21.66 24.82
N ILE A 4 -28.89 -22.37 25.37
CA ILE A 4 -27.58 -22.56 24.72
C ILE A 4 -27.70 -23.56 23.57
N GLN A 5 -28.49 -24.63 23.76
CA GLN A 5 -28.75 -25.61 22.71
C GLN A 5 -29.43 -24.93 21.50
N LYS A 6 -30.38 -24.03 21.75
CA LYS A 6 -31.03 -23.25 20.68
C LYS A 6 -30.04 -22.36 19.94
N ILE A 7 -29.16 -21.65 20.65
CA ILE A 7 -28.09 -20.82 20.05
C ILE A 7 -27.12 -21.67 19.21
N TYR A 8 -26.77 -22.86 19.70
CA TYR A 8 -25.91 -23.81 18.98
C TYR A 8 -26.56 -24.28 17.67
N ASP A 9 -27.84 -24.66 17.71
CA ASP A 9 -28.57 -25.14 16.54
C ASP A 9 -28.79 -24.03 15.50
N GLU A 10 -29.05 -22.79 15.94
CA GLU A 10 -29.14 -21.61 15.07
C GLU A 10 -27.81 -21.33 14.36
N LEU A 11 -26.68 -21.30 15.08
CA LEU A 11 -25.35 -21.11 14.47
C LEU A 11 -24.97 -22.26 13.53
N LYS A 12 -25.32 -23.50 13.89
CA LYS A 12 -25.09 -24.68 13.05
C LYS A 12 -25.91 -24.63 11.77
N SER A 13 -27.13 -24.09 11.82
CA SER A 13 -27.97 -23.87 10.63
C SER A 13 -27.36 -22.84 9.68
N ILE A 14 -26.84 -21.72 10.23
CA ILE A 14 -26.15 -20.67 9.45
C ILE A 14 -24.90 -21.25 8.79
N ARG A 15 -24.09 -22.02 9.53
CA ARG A 15 -22.92 -22.70 8.97
C ARG A 15 -23.31 -23.65 7.84
N THR A 16 -24.32 -24.50 8.07
CA THR A 16 -24.76 -25.50 7.08
C THR A 16 -25.31 -24.83 5.82
N TYR A 17 -26.03 -23.72 5.97
CA TYR A 17 -26.52 -22.90 4.87
C TYR A 17 -25.36 -22.31 4.06
N LEU A 18 -24.35 -21.73 4.74
CA LEU A 18 -23.15 -21.22 4.08
C LEU A 18 -22.43 -22.34 3.31
N VAL A 19 -22.24 -23.51 3.92
CA VAL A 19 -21.64 -24.69 3.28
C VAL A 19 -22.41 -25.13 2.03
N LYS A 20 -23.75 -25.26 2.11
CA LYS A 20 -24.60 -25.75 1.02
C LYS A 20 -24.68 -24.86 -0.20
N ILE A 21 -24.53 -23.55 -0.04
CA ILE A 21 -24.65 -22.58 -1.15
C ILE A 21 -23.44 -22.62 -2.11
N GLY A 22 -22.34 -23.27 -1.72
CA GLY A 22 -21.11 -23.34 -2.50
C GLY A 22 -20.31 -22.04 -2.47
N SER A 23 -19.01 -22.11 -2.77
CA SER A 23 -18.08 -20.96 -2.74
C SER A 23 -18.52 -19.83 -3.66
N ASP A 24 -19.02 -20.13 -4.87
CA ASP A 24 -19.33 -19.12 -5.88
C ASP A 24 -20.48 -18.17 -5.50
N ARG A 25 -21.58 -18.70 -4.96
CA ARG A 25 -22.72 -17.89 -4.52
C ARG A 25 -22.49 -17.25 -3.15
N ARG A 26 -21.69 -17.89 -2.30
CA ARG A 26 -21.22 -17.32 -1.01
C ARG A 26 -20.32 -16.10 -1.25
N ASN A 27 -19.53 -16.11 -2.32
CA ASN A 27 -18.51 -15.11 -2.56
C ASN A 27 -18.97 -13.91 -3.39
N LYS A 28 -19.89 -14.09 -4.35
CA LYS A 28 -20.36 -13.05 -5.28
C LYS A 28 -21.46 -12.10 -4.76
N GLY A 29 -22.05 -12.36 -3.59
CA GLY A 29 -23.15 -11.54 -3.06
C GLY A 29 -22.99 -11.15 -1.59
N GLU A 30 -23.82 -10.19 -1.14
CA GLU A 30 -23.93 -9.75 0.26
C GLU A 30 -24.40 -10.85 1.24
N CYS A 31 -24.70 -12.05 0.73
CA CYS A 31 -25.20 -13.18 1.51
C CYS A 31 -24.25 -13.58 2.65
N LEU A 32 -22.93 -13.56 2.41
CA LEU A 32 -21.96 -13.86 3.47
C LEU A 32 -21.95 -12.79 4.55
N VAL A 33 -21.99 -11.51 4.17
CA VAL A 33 -21.98 -10.38 5.13
C VAL A 33 -23.22 -10.44 6.02
N ARG A 34 -24.40 -10.58 5.41
CA ARG A 34 -25.67 -10.69 6.13
C ARG A 34 -25.72 -11.90 7.05
N LYS A 35 -25.23 -13.06 6.61
CA LYS A 35 -25.21 -14.28 7.44
C LYS A 35 -24.17 -14.24 8.56
N VAL A 36 -23.07 -13.50 8.39
CA VAL A 36 -22.09 -13.26 9.46
C VAL A 36 -22.66 -12.26 10.48
N GLU A 37 -23.39 -11.24 10.05
CA GLU A 37 -24.11 -10.34 10.96
C GLU A 37 -25.19 -11.07 11.76
N GLU A 38 -25.99 -11.93 11.10
CA GLU A 38 -26.94 -12.81 11.78
C GLU A 38 -26.21 -13.71 12.80
N ALA A 39 -25.08 -14.33 12.44
CA ALA A 39 -24.29 -15.14 13.37
C ALA A 39 -23.74 -14.32 14.55
N LYS A 40 -23.35 -13.06 14.32
CA LYS A 40 -22.87 -12.15 15.37
C LYS A 40 -23.99 -11.77 16.34
N ILE A 41 -25.21 -11.54 15.85
CA ILE A 41 -26.39 -11.28 16.68
C ILE A 41 -26.69 -12.49 17.58
N VAL A 42 -26.68 -13.69 17.01
CA VAL A 42 -26.90 -14.94 17.77
C VAL A 42 -25.78 -15.18 18.78
N TYR A 43 -24.53 -14.82 18.44
CA TYR A 43 -23.40 -14.91 19.37
C TYR A 43 -23.47 -13.88 20.51
N LEU A 44 -24.00 -12.67 20.28
CA LEU A 44 -24.24 -11.69 21.34
C LEU A 44 -25.26 -12.20 22.37
N GLN A 45 -26.25 -12.99 21.93
CA GLN A 45 -27.18 -13.66 22.84
C GLN A 45 -26.45 -14.66 23.74
N LEU A 46 -25.46 -15.39 23.23
CA LEU A 46 -24.60 -16.25 24.06
C LEU A 46 -23.89 -15.44 25.14
N GLN A 47 -23.32 -14.28 24.79
CA GLN A 47 -22.63 -13.42 25.76
C GLN A 47 -23.57 -12.92 26.88
N THR A 48 -24.83 -12.60 26.56
CA THR A 48 -25.82 -12.24 27.59
C THR A 48 -26.15 -13.40 28.52
N VAL A 49 -26.24 -14.62 27.99
CA VAL A 49 -26.49 -15.85 28.77
C VAL A 49 -25.27 -16.20 29.65
N THR A 50 -24.05 -16.05 29.13
CA THR A 50 -22.81 -16.23 29.90
C THR A 50 -22.68 -15.19 31.01
N THR A 51 -22.98 -13.92 30.74
CA THR A 51 -22.94 -12.87 31.77
C THR A 51 -23.99 -13.09 32.87
N HIS A 52 -25.16 -13.63 32.52
CA HIS A 52 -26.19 -13.99 33.49
C HIS A 52 -25.80 -15.23 34.32
N PHE A 53 -25.11 -16.20 33.70
CA PHE A 53 -24.59 -17.38 34.39
C PHE A 53 -23.47 -17.02 35.36
N ASP A 54 -22.51 -16.19 34.93
CA ASP A 54 -21.39 -15.74 35.77
C ASP A 54 -21.84 -14.91 36.99
N LYS A 55 -22.92 -14.13 36.86
CA LYS A 55 -23.51 -13.37 37.98
C LYS A 55 -24.23 -14.26 39.01
N ASN A 56 -24.63 -15.46 38.61
CA ASN A 56 -25.40 -16.41 39.43
C ASN A 56 -24.59 -17.67 39.76
N LEU A 57 -23.26 -17.59 39.67
CA LEU A 57 -22.34 -18.74 39.80
C LEU A 57 -22.53 -19.51 41.12
N ASN A 58 -22.90 -18.82 42.20
CA ASN A 58 -23.10 -19.40 43.53
C ASN A 58 -24.35 -20.29 43.66
N LEU A 59 -25.20 -20.35 42.63
CA LEU A 59 -26.45 -21.12 42.62
C LEU A 59 -26.34 -22.45 41.87
N TYR A 60 -25.18 -22.76 41.29
CA TYR A 60 -24.97 -23.93 40.44
C TYR A 60 -23.96 -24.91 41.04
N THR A 61 -24.15 -26.20 40.75
CA THR A 61 -23.17 -27.23 41.15
C THR A 61 -21.97 -27.23 40.21
N GLU A 62 -20.84 -27.78 40.66
CA GLU A 62 -19.61 -27.86 39.84
C GLU A 62 -19.84 -28.59 38.50
N GLU A 63 -20.68 -29.63 38.50
CA GLU A 63 -21.06 -30.38 37.29
C GLU A 63 -21.86 -29.53 36.29
N GLU A 64 -22.79 -28.68 36.77
CA GLU A 64 -23.59 -27.78 35.92
C GLU A 64 -22.72 -26.68 35.29
N VAL A 65 -21.73 -26.19 36.03
CA VAL A 65 -20.73 -25.23 35.55
C VAL A 65 -19.85 -25.85 34.47
N GLU A 66 -19.44 -27.12 34.62
CA GLU A 66 -18.62 -27.82 33.63
C GLU A 66 -19.39 -28.13 32.33
N GLN A 67 -20.65 -28.55 32.45
CA GLN A 67 -21.53 -28.75 31.29
C GLN A 67 -21.82 -27.43 30.55
N PHE A 68 -21.98 -26.32 31.29
CA PHE A 68 -22.14 -24.99 30.71
C PHE A 68 -20.90 -24.56 29.92
N LYS A 69 -19.69 -24.71 30.50
CA LYS A 69 -18.42 -24.38 29.82
C LYS A 69 -18.20 -25.20 28.55
N THR A 70 -18.51 -26.50 28.60
CA THR A 70 -18.40 -27.39 27.42
C THR A 70 -19.34 -26.95 26.31
N SER A 71 -20.57 -26.58 26.66
CA SER A 71 -21.58 -26.12 25.70
C SER A 71 -21.20 -24.77 25.07
N VAL A 72 -20.65 -23.84 25.86
CA VAL A 72 -20.15 -22.55 25.36
C VAL A 72 -18.94 -22.75 24.44
N ALA A 73 -18.01 -23.66 24.78
CA ALA A 73 -16.87 -23.99 23.93
C ALA A 73 -17.32 -24.55 22.57
N ALA A 74 -18.35 -25.41 22.55
CA ALA A 74 -18.92 -25.92 21.31
C ALA A 74 -19.53 -24.82 20.43
N VAL A 75 -20.22 -23.85 21.03
CA VAL A 75 -20.78 -22.69 20.31
C VAL A 75 -19.66 -21.79 19.77
N ASN A 76 -18.64 -21.49 20.58
CA ASN A 76 -17.48 -20.70 20.17
C ASN A 76 -16.75 -21.33 18.98
N LYS A 77 -16.61 -22.66 18.97
CA LYS A 77 -16.01 -23.40 17.86
C LYS A 77 -16.78 -23.16 16.55
N VAL A 78 -18.11 -23.31 16.58
CA VAL A 78 -18.95 -23.09 15.38
C VAL A 78 -18.89 -21.64 14.91
N TYR A 79 -18.90 -20.67 15.83
CA TYR A 79 -18.79 -19.25 15.48
C TYR A 79 -17.43 -18.92 14.86
N HIS A 80 -16.33 -19.46 15.39
CA HIS A 80 -15.00 -19.28 14.81
C HIS A 80 -14.85 -19.94 13.43
N GLU A 81 -15.49 -21.09 13.19
CA GLU A 81 -15.59 -21.70 11.86
C GLU A 81 -16.39 -20.84 10.88
N ILE A 82 -17.40 -20.09 11.35
CA ILE A 82 -18.12 -19.11 10.50
C ILE A 82 -17.21 -17.92 10.18
N LEU A 83 -16.45 -17.43 11.16
CA LEU A 83 -15.50 -16.34 10.98
C LEU A 83 -14.29 -16.72 10.11
N SER A 84 -13.88 -17.99 10.06
CA SER A 84 -12.79 -18.41 9.17
C SER A 84 -13.16 -18.24 7.70
N PHE A 85 -14.44 -18.36 7.34
CA PHE A 85 -14.92 -18.01 5.98
C PHE A 85 -14.79 -16.52 5.65
N VAL A 86 -14.63 -15.65 6.66
CA VAL A 86 -14.37 -14.22 6.47
C VAL A 86 -12.87 -13.93 6.37
N LYS A 87 -12.04 -14.64 7.15
CA LYS A 87 -10.57 -14.46 7.12
C LYS A 87 -9.94 -14.86 5.79
N GLU A 88 -10.50 -15.88 5.11
CA GLU A 88 -10.13 -16.20 3.72
C GLU A 88 -10.41 -15.03 2.74
N LYS A 89 -11.33 -14.11 3.07
CA LYS A 89 -11.71 -12.98 2.18
C LYS A 89 -10.91 -11.69 2.38
N SER A 90 -10.34 -11.40 3.54
CA SER A 90 -9.61 -10.12 3.74
C SER A 90 -8.39 -9.99 2.82
N THR A 91 -7.85 -11.11 2.31
CA THR A 91 -6.75 -11.11 1.34
C THR A 91 -7.20 -11.28 -0.11
N ASP A 92 -8.38 -11.84 -0.37
CA ASP A 92 -8.83 -12.24 -1.72
C ASP A 92 -9.78 -11.24 -2.38
N PHE A 93 -10.37 -10.30 -1.64
CA PHE A 93 -11.31 -9.33 -2.23
C PHE A 93 -10.64 -8.20 -3.04
N LEU A 94 -9.32 -8.06 -2.96
CA LEU A 94 -8.56 -7.04 -3.71
C LEU A 94 -7.62 -7.61 -4.76
N LYS A 95 -7.42 -8.93 -4.78
CA LYS A 95 -6.49 -9.55 -5.71
C LYS A 95 -7.26 -10.09 -6.89
N MET A 96 -6.98 -9.49 -8.03
CA MET A 96 -7.61 -9.82 -9.30
C MET A 96 -6.75 -10.85 -10.04
N ALA A 97 -7.41 -11.65 -10.86
CA ALA A 97 -6.73 -12.41 -11.90
C ALA A 97 -6.09 -11.45 -12.91
N PHE A 98 -4.96 -11.85 -13.50
CA PHE A 98 -4.31 -11.05 -14.51
C PHE A 98 -5.20 -10.91 -15.76
N ASP A 99 -5.64 -9.69 -16.05
CA ASP A 99 -6.40 -9.36 -17.26
C ASP A 99 -5.49 -8.65 -18.28
N LEU A 100 -5.39 -9.24 -19.48
CA LEU A 100 -4.64 -8.70 -20.61
C LEU A 100 -5.18 -7.35 -21.09
N LYS A 101 -6.50 -7.11 -21.02
CA LYS A 101 -7.10 -5.84 -21.45
C LYS A 101 -6.72 -4.71 -20.50
N VAL A 102 -6.81 -4.97 -19.19
CA VAL A 102 -6.40 -4.02 -18.15
C VAL A 102 -4.91 -3.75 -18.27
N ALA A 103 -4.09 -4.80 -18.37
CA ALA A 103 -2.65 -4.68 -18.58
C ALA A 103 -2.32 -3.86 -19.84
N CYS A 104 -3.09 -4.05 -20.91
CA CYS A 104 -2.85 -3.33 -22.15
C CYS A 104 -3.13 -1.84 -22.06
N ASN A 105 -4.17 -1.45 -21.33
CA ASN A 105 -4.59 -0.07 -21.16
C ASN A 105 -3.75 0.67 -20.11
N LEU A 106 -3.33 -0.03 -19.05
CA LEU A 106 -2.62 0.55 -17.92
C LEU A 106 -1.11 0.69 -18.18
N LEU A 107 -0.48 -0.33 -18.81
CA LEU A 107 0.96 -0.37 -18.98
C LEU A 107 1.35 0.27 -20.32
N PRO A 108 2.04 1.42 -20.33
CA PRO A 108 2.49 2.06 -21.56
C PRO A 108 3.61 1.26 -22.25
N ILE A 109 3.71 1.38 -23.57
CA ILE A 109 4.80 0.77 -24.34
C ILE A 109 6.00 1.73 -24.32
N MET A 110 7.18 1.20 -23.99
CA MET A 110 8.41 1.99 -23.98
C MET A 110 8.73 2.54 -25.37
N ASN A 111 8.95 3.86 -25.44
CA ASN A 111 9.36 4.56 -26.66
C ASN A 111 10.78 5.17 -26.56
N GLY A 112 11.56 4.77 -25.57
CA GLY A 112 12.92 5.27 -25.34
C GLY A 112 13.01 6.58 -24.57
N LYS A 113 11.87 7.23 -24.23
CA LYS A 113 11.84 8.37 -23.32
C LYS A 113 11.87 7.90 -21.87
N GLU A 114 12.64 8.61 -21.03
CA GLU A 114 12.78 8.30 -19.60
C GLU A 114 11.44 8.46 -18.85
N ASP A 115 10.67 9.51 -19.16
CA ASP A 115 9.35 9.74 -18.53
C ASP A 115 8.38 8.56 -18.73
N VAL A 116 8.37 7.98 -19.93
CA VAL A 116 7.52 6.81 -20.24
C VAL A 116 8.02 5.57 -19.50
N THR A 117 9.32 5.48 -19.24
CA THR A 117 9.92 4.39 -18.46
C THR A 117 9.52 4.50 -17.00
N LEU A 118 9.51 5.71 -16.43
CA LEU A 118 9.01 5.97 -15.08
C LEU A 118 7.51 5.63 -14.96
N GLN A 119 6.69 6.10 -15.91
CA GLN A 119 5.26 5.77 -15.93
C GLN A 119 5.01 4.26 -16.03
N LEU A 120 5.83 3.54 -16.82
CA LEU A 120 5.74 2.09 -16.90
C LEU A 120 6.07 1.43 -15.55
N LEU A 121 7.12 1.87 -14.87
CA LEU A 121 7.50 1.35 -13.56
C LEU A 121 6.39 1.55 -12.53
N ASP A 122 5.84 2.77 -12.44
CA ASP A 122 4.75 3.10 -11.53
C ASP A 122 3.50 2.26 -11.81
N ALA A 123 3.18 2.06 -13.10
CA ALA A 123 2.05 1.23 -13.53
C ALA A 123 2.26 -0.26 -13.20
N ILE A 124 3.49 -0.77 -13.29
CA ILE A 124 3.84 -2.15 -12.89
C ILE A 124 3.69 -2.32 -11.38
N GLU A 125 4.24 -1.39 -10.59
CA GLU A 125 4.12 -1.42 -9.13
C GLU A 125 2.65 -1.36 -8.70
N LEU A 126 1.86 -0.45 -9.28
CA LEU A 126 0.43 -0.36 -9.01
C LEU A 126 -0.29 -1.67 -9.35
N TYR A 127 -0.05 -2.23 -10.53
CA TYR A 127 -0.74 -3.44 -10.95
C TYR A 127 -0.32 -4.66 -10.11
N ASP A 128 0.93 -4.74 -9.66
CA ASP A 128 1.40 -5.79 -8.74
C ASP A 128 0.64 -5.81 -7.41
N THR A 129 0.27 -4.63 -6.88
CA THR A 129 -0.54 -4.54 -5.65
C THR A 129 -1.95 -5.09 -5.80
N MET A 130 -2.48 -5.10 -7.05
CA MET A 130 -3.83 -5.53 -7.37
C MET A 130 -3.90 -7.00 -7.81
N LEU A 131 -2.77 -7.70 -7.97
CA LEU A 131 -2.71 -9.06 -8.51
C LEU A 131 -2.52 -10.12 -7.43
N ASP A 132 -3.10 -11.30 -7.69
CA ASP A 132 -2.78 -12.53 -6.95
C ASP A 132 -1.32 -12.93 -7.10
N THR A 133 -0.75 -13.54 -6.06
CA THR A 133 0.62 -14.08 -6.06
C THR A 133 0.86 -15.07 -7.20
N ASN A 134 -0.14 -15.85 -7.58
CA ASN A 134 -0.06 -16.83 -8.67
C ASN A 134 -0.01 -16.15 -10.06
N ASN A 135 -0.48 -14.92 -10.17
CA ASN A 135 -0.62 -14.18 -11.42
C ASN A 135 0.52 -13.18 -11.68
N LYS A 136 1.40 -12.95 -10.70
CA LYS A 136 2.57 -12.07 -10.83
C LYS A 136 3.54 -12.54 -11.91
N THR A 137 3.70 -13.84 -12.11
CA THR A 137 4.50 -14.42 -13.20
C THR A 137 3.95 -14.03 -14.58
N ASN A 138 2.63 -13.90 -14.72
CA ASN A 138 2.00 -13.48 -15.97
C ASN A 138 2.28 -12.00 -16.26
N LEU A 139 2.29 -11.15 -15.22
CA LEU A 139 2.69 -9.75 -15.35
C LEU A 139 4.14 -9.61 -15.81
N ILE A 140 5.08 -10.32 -15.18
CA ILE A 140 6.51 -10.31 -15.57
C ILE A 140 6.66 -10.71 -17.05
N ASN A 141 6.05 -11.84 -17.44
CA ASN A 141 6.11 -12.33 -18.81
C ASN A 141 5.49 -11.34 -19.81
N PHE A 142 4.38 -10.71 -19.44
CA PHE A 142 3.71 -9.73 -20.28
C PHE A 142 4.57 -8.49 -20.51
N VAL A 143 5.15 -7.92 -19.45
CA VAL A 143 6.03 -6.74 -19.54
C VAL A 143 7.24 -7.06 -20.41
N LEU A 144 7.94 -8.16 -20.11
CA LEU A 144 9.14 -8.60 -20.83
C LEU A 144 8.90 -8.81 -22.32
N LYS A 145 7.75 -9.39 -22.69
CA LYS A 145 7.45 -9.72 -24.08
C LYS A 145 6.88 -8.53 -24.86
N THR A 146 6.02 -7.72 -24.24
CA THR A 146 5.12 -6.81 -24.99
C THR A 146 5.29 -5.32 -24.69
N ARG A 147 5.92 -4.93 -23.58
CA ARG A 147 5.99 -3.51 -23.15
C ARG A 147 7.38 -2.91 -23.22
N LEU A 148 8.42 -3.75 -23.13
CA LEU A 148 9.80 -3.30 -23.26
C LEU A 148 10.20 -3.01 -24.71
N SER A 149 11.02 -1.97 -24.90
CA SER A 149 11.66 -1.68 -26.19
C SER A 149 12.74 -2.73 -26.51
N PRO A 150 13.12 -2.93 -27.78
CA PRO A 150 14.18 -3.88 -28.15
C PRO A 150 15.50 -3.62 -27.43
N SER A 151 15.86 -2.35 -27.22
CA SER A 151 17.07 -1.98 -26.48
C SER A 151 16.98 -2.36 -25.00
N ALA A 152 15.83 -2.14 -24.36
CA ALA A 152 15.61 -2.51 -22.97
C ALA A 152 15.69 -4.03 -22.76
N LYS A 153 15.16 -4.82 -23.70
CA LYS A 153 15.20 -6.30 -23.65
C LYS A 153 16.63 -6.88 -23.67
N ILE A 154 17.59 -6.15 -24.25
CA ILE A 154 19.00 -6.58 -24.28
C ILE A 154 19.69 -6.26 -22.95
N ARG A 155 19.33 -5.16 -22.30
CA ARG A 155 19.95 -4.69 -21.05
C ARG A 155 19.46 -5.42 -19.81
N LEU A 156 18.25 -5.96 -19.86
CA LEU A 156 17.57 -6.61 -18.75
C LEU A 156 17.76 -8.13 -18.77
N ASN A 157 17.57 -8.73 -17.59
CA ASN A 157 17.55 -10.19 -17.46
C ASN A 157 16.33 -10.80 -18.17
N ARG A 158 16.49 -12.05 -18.61
CA ARG A 158 15.44 -12.77 -19.34
C ARG A 158 14.33 -13.33 -18.46
N THR A 159 14.60 -13.48 -17.17
CA THR A 159 13.71 -14.13 -16.21
C THR A 159 13.85 -13.49 -14.84
N TYR A 160 12.72 -13.30 -14.15
CA TYR A 160 12.68 -12.78 -12.79
C TYR A 160 11.78 -13.64 -11.93
N ASN A 161 12.19 -13.87 -10.67
CA ASN A 161 11.37 -14.52 -9.65
C ASN A 161 10.36 -13.54 -9.03
N SER A 162 10.76 -12.26 -9.05
CA SER A 162 10.18 -11.05 -8.49
C SER A 162 9.52 -10.08 -9.45
N VAL A 163 8.30 -9.55 -9.22
CA VAL A 163 7.95 -8.25 -9.85
C VAL A 163 8.84 -7.15 -9.29
N GLN A 164 9.13 -7.18 -7.98
CA GLN A 164 10.08 -6.25 -7.35
C GLN A 164 11.48 -6.38 -7.97
N ALA A 165 11.95 -7.61 -8.21
CA ALA A 165 13.25 -7.82 -8.86
C ALA A 165 13.31 -7.22 -10.27
N LEU A 166 12.23 -7.37 -11.06
CA LEU A 166 12.11 -6.74 -12.38
C LEU A 166 12.16 -5.21 -12.28
N VAL A 167 11.37 -4.63 -11.37
CA VAL A 167 11.30 -3.18 -11.15
C VAL A 167 12.67 -2.61 -10.74
N THR A 168 13.37 -3.26 -9.81
CA THR A 168 14.72 -2.84 -9.38
C THR A 168 15.71 -2.89 -10.53
N ASP A 169 15.71 -3.96 -11.31
CA ASP A 169 16.62 -4.12 -12.45
C ASP A 169 16.35 -3.08 -13.55
N MET A 170 15.06 -2.80 -13.80
CA MET A 170 14.63 -1.72 -14.69
C MET A 170 15.10 -0.34 -14.21
N LYS A 171 15.00 -0.05 -12.90
CA LYS A 171 15.50 1.21 -12.32
C LYS A 171 17.02 1.36 -12.49
N ILE A 172 17.79 0.28 -12.36
CA ILE A 172 19.25 0.31 -12.46
C ILE A 172 19.72 0.47 -13.92
N HIS A 173 19.13 -0.27 -14.86
CA HIS A 173 19.65 -0.39 -16.23
C HIS A 173 18.97 0.50 -17.27
N LEU A 174 17.75 0.97 -16.99
CA LEU A 174 16.97 1.77 -17.95
C LEU A 174 16.94 3.25 -17.59
N LEU A 175 17.04 3.61 -16.32
CA LEU A 175 17.05 5.01 -15.89
C LEU A 175 18.48 5.54 -15.82
N THR A 176 18.66 6.79 -16.24
CA THR A 176 19.97 7.43 -16.16
C THR A 176 20.13 8.06 -14.79
N ARG A 177 21.13 7.60 -14.03
CA ARG A 177 21.40 8.22 -12.74
C ARG A 177 21.93 9.64 -12.96
N LYS A 178 21.16 10.64 -12.52
CA LYS A 178 21.66 12.01 -12.42
C LYS A 178 22.76 12.05 -11.37
N SER A 179 23.92 12.58 -11.73
CA SER A 179 25.04 12.72 -10.78
C SER A 179 24.65 13.64 -9.62
N ASP A 180 24.72 13.11 -8.41
CA ASP A 180 24.50 13.84 -7.16
C ASP A 180 25.49 15.00 -7.00
N THR A 181 26.76 14.77 -7.32
CA THR A 181 27.81 15.80 -7.31
C THR A 181 27.52 16.92 -8.31
N ALA A 182 27.04 16.59 -9.51
CA ALA A 182 26.65 17.58 -10.51
C ALA A 182 25.42 18.39 -10.06
N LEU A 183 24.40 17.73 -9.50
CA LEU A 183 23.19 18.38 -8.98
C LEU A 183 23.52 19.30 -7.81
N GLN A 184 24.36 18.85 -6.86
CA GLN A 184 24.79 19.64 -5.72
C GLN A 184 25.60 20.86 -6.17
N THR A 185 26.55 20.66 -7.10
CA THR A 185 27.34 21.77 -7.65
C THR A 185 26.47 22.78 -8.37
N LYS A 186 25.46 22.32 -9.12
CA LYS A 186 24.51 23.20 -9.80
C LYS A 186 23.66 23.97 -8.79
N LEU A 187 23.10 23.31 -7.80
CA LEU A 187 22.33 23.94 -6.72
C LEU A 187 23.12 25.08 -6.09
N MET A 188 24.34 24.81 -5.59
CA MET A 188 25.18 25.81 -4.92
C MET A 188 25.63 26.99 -5.80
N ARG A 189 25.53 26.87 -7.13
CA ARG A 189 25.90 27.92 -8.09
C ARG A 189 24.71 28.65 -8.68
N THR A 190 23.48 28.21 -8.39
CA THR A 190 22.28 28.80 -8.98
C THR A 190 22.01 30.16 -8.35
N ILE A 191 21.84 31.18 -9.18
CA ILE A 191 21.50 32.55 -8.79
C ILE A 191 20.29 33.03 -9.62
N GLN A 192 19.51 33.96 -9.09
CA GLN A 192 18.29 34.44 -9.75
C GLN A 192 18.56 35.05 -11.13
N GLY A 193 19.60 35.88 -11.24
CA GLY A 193 19.94 36.60 -12.48
C GLY A 193 18.77 37.45 -12.99
N ASN A 194 18.31 37.17 -14.21
CA ASN A 194 17.19 37.86 -14.85
C ASN A 194 15.85 37.13 -14.71
N LYS A 195 15.79 36.02 -13.96
CA LYS A 195 14.56 35.22 -13.78
C LYS A 195 13.62 35.90 -12.78
N SER A 196 12.32 35.61 -12.91
CA SER A 196 11.35 35.95 -11.87
C SER A 196 11.69 35.19 -10.58
N ILE A 197 11.21 35.68 -9.44
CA ILE A 197 11.41 35.00 -8.14
C ILE A 197 10.75 33.61 -8.18
N GLU A 198 9.59 33.49 -8.83
CA GLU A 198 8.87 32.22 -8.97
C GLU A 198 9.63 31.20 -9.82
N ASP A 199 10.17 31.60 -10.97
CA ASP A 199 10.93 30.70 -11.84
C ASP A 199 12.26 30.27 -11.20
N PHE A 200 12.89 31.17 -10.45
CA PHE A 200 14.08 30.86 -9.67
C PHE A 200 13.75 29.89 -8.52
N GLY A 201 12.61 30.09 -7.85
CA GLY A 201 12.09 29.18 -6.83
C GLY A 201 11.87 27.77 -7.40
N LYS A 202 11.17 27.66 -8.53
CA LYS A 202 10.94 26.37 -9.21
C LYS A 202 12.24 25.67 -9.61
N GLU A 203 13.23 26.40 -10.13
CA GLU A 203 14.52 25.80 -10.48
C GLU A 203 15.25 25.24 -9.26
N ILE A 204 15.27 25.97 -8.14
CA ILE A 204 15.86 25.48 -6.90
C ILE A 204 15.07 24.28 -6.36
N GLU A 205 13.74 24.32 -6.45
CA GLU A 205 12.87 23.21 -6.06
C GLU A 205 13.21 21.92 -6.81
N ASP A 206 13.23 22.01 -8.14
CA ASP A 206 13.59 20.89 -9.00
C ASP A 206 15.01 20.36 -8.68
N LEU A 207 15.97 21.25 -8.42
CA LEU A 207 17.34 20.85 -8.12
C LEU A 207 17.46 20.10 -6.80
N PHE A 208 16.83 20.58 -5.72
CA PHE A 208 16.94 19.88 -4.43
C PHE A 208 16.13 18.58 -4.41
N VAL A 209 14.99 18.51 -5.11
CA VAL A 209 14.20 17.28 -5.25
C VAL A 209 15.02 16.22 -6.00
N ASN A 210 15.58 16.57 -7.16
CA ASN A 210 16.43 15.67 -7.92
C ASN A 210 17.69 15.24 -7.14
N LEU A 211 18.29 16.17 -6.38
CA LEU A 211 19.44 15.86 -5.53
C LEU A 211 19.08 14.85 -4.45
N THR A 212 17.95 15.06 -3.77
CA THR A 212 17.45 14.16 -2.72
C THR A 212 17.17 12.77 -3.26
N ILE A 213 16.51 12.67 -4.43
CA ILE A 213 16.24 11.38 -5.08
C ILE A 213 17.56 10.68 -5.45
N SER A 214 18.53 11.41 -6.03
CA SER A 214 19.81 10.82 -6.45
C SER A 214 20.68 10.35 -5.27
N GLN A 215 20.69 11.10 -4.17
CA GLN A 215 21.43 10.75 -2.95
C GLN A 215 20.75 9.64 -2.17
N ALA A 216 19.41 9.62 -2.11
CA ALA A 216 18.66 8.56 -1.42
C ALA A 216 18.82 7.20 -2.12
N ASN A 217 19.07 7.20 -3.43
CA ASN A 217 19.36 5.98 -4.21
C ASN A 217 18.28 4.89 -4.04
N GLY A 218 17.02 5.30 -3.92
CA GLY A 218 15.88 4.38 -3.71
C GLY A 218 15.70 3.86 -2.29
N ASP A 219 16.44 4.38 -1.31
CA ASP A 219 16.27 4.06 0.12
C ASP A 219 15.38 5.11 0.80
N ASP A 220 14.21 4.66 1.28
CA ASP A 220 13.21 5.49 1.94
C ASP A 220 13.69 6.09 3.27
N ASP A 221 14.58 5.40 3.99
CA ASP A 221 15.10 5.91 5.26
C ASP A 221 16.14 6.99 5.02
N ASN A 222 16.99 6.83 4.01
CA ASN A 222 17.87 7.90 3.55
C ASN A 222 17.05 9.09 3.04
N PHE A 223 15.96 8.86 2.31
CA PHE A 223 15.10 9.94 1.82
C PHE A 223 14.52 10.79 2.96
N LYS A 224 14.04 10.16 4.04
CA LYS A 224 13.49 10.86 5.22
C LYS A 224 14.53 11.77 5.89
N VAL A 225 15.79 11.36 5.90
CA VAL A 225 16.89 12.12 6.51
C VAL A 225 17.42 13.21 5.56
N LEU A 226 17.59 12.89 4.28
CA LEU A 226 18.18 13.79 3.28
C LEU A 226 17.22 14.91 2.87
N LYS A 227 15.91 14.65 2.82
CA LYS A 227 14.90 15.65 2.46
C LYS A 227 15.02 16.95 3.28
N PRO A 228 14.96 16.93 4.64
CA PRO A 228 15.07 18.15 5.43
C PRO A 228 16.45 18.81 5.33
N VAL A 229 17.51 18.05 5.06
CA VAL A 229 18.86 18.59 4.89
C VAL A 229 18.96 19.36 3.58
N ASN A 230 18.56 18.74 2.48
CA ASN A 230 18.60 19.35 1.15
C ASN A 230 17.62 20.53 1.04
N GLU A 231 16.48 20.46 1.71
CA GLU A 231 15.53 21.58 1.78
C GLU A 231 16.14 22.80 2.50
N ARG A 232 16.90 22.60 3.59
CA ARG A 232 17.63 23.70 4.25
C ARG A 232 18.70 24.31 3.35
N ILE A 233 19.43 23.47 2.61
CA ILE A 233 20.42 23.95 1.63
C ILE A 233 19.72 24.77 0.53
N ALA A 234 18.58 24.30 0.04
CA ALA A 234 17.78 25.01 -0.96
C ALA A 234 17.28 26.37 -0.46
N ILE A 235 16.74 26.44 0.77
CA ILE A 235 16.31 27.70 1.41
C ILE A 235 17.48 28.69 1.47
N LYS A 236 18.64 28.24 1.96
CA LYS A 236 19.84 29.07 2.06
C LYS A 236 20.32 29.54 0.68
N GLN A 237 20.34 28.64 -0.29
CA GLN A 237 20.78 29.00 -1.64
C GLN A 237 19.81 29.97 -2.32
N PHE A 238 18.51 29.83 -2.07
CA PHE A 238 17.51 30.76 -2.57
C PHE A 238 17.71 32.13 -1.96
N SER A 239 17.85 32.25 -0.64
CA SER A 239 18.10 33.55 0.00
C SER A 239 19.41 34.19 -0.44
N ASP A 240 20.50 33.43 -0.51
CA ASP A 240 21.81 33.94 -0.91
C ASP A 240 21.88 34.25 -2.42
N GLY A 241 21.09 33.56 -3.25
CA GLY A 241 21.06 33.71 -4.71
C GLY A 241 20.08 34.75 -5.24
N LEU A 242 19.29 35.40 -4.38
CA LEU A 242 18.37 36.48 -4.77
C LEU A 242 19.12 37.71 -5.27
N ARG A 243 18.56 38.37 -6.29
CA ARG A 243 19.11 39.61 -6.83
C ARG A 243 18.95 40.80 -5.87
N ASP A 244 17.87 40.83 -5.09
CA ASP A 244 17.61 41.89 -4.12
C ASP A 244 18.21 41.53 -2.75
N SER A 245 19.24 42.28 -2.37
CA SER A 245 19.94 42.14 -1.10
C SER A 245 19.04 42.38 0.12
N LYS A 246 18.01 43.23 0.01
CA LYS A 246 17.06 43.47 1.12
C LYS A 246 16.17 42.27 1.33
N LEU A 247 15.59 41.72 0.25
CA LEU A 247 14.78 40.50 0.30
C LEU A 247 15.61 39.30 0.79
N SER A 248 16.86 39.17 0.31
CA SER A 248 17.82 38.17 0.80
C SER A 248 18.00 38.25 2.32
N THR A 249 18.22 39.47 2.86
CA THR A 249 18.40 39.69 4.30
C THR A 249 17.15 39.36 5.10
N ILE A 250 15.97 39.79 4.62
CA ILE A 250 14.68 39.49 5.26
C ILE A 250 14.47 37.98 5.34
N ILE A 251 14.72 37.26 4.24
CA ILE A 251 14.53 35.82 4.19
C ILE A 251 15.54 35.10 5.09
N ASN A 252 16.82 35.50 5.06
CA ASN A 252 17.85 34.91 5.93
C ASN A 252 17.57 35.15 7.42
N SER A 253 16.97 36.29 7.78
CA SER A 253 16.57 36.59 9.16
C SER A 253 15.33 35.82 9.62
N SER A 254 14.50 35.38 8.67
CA SER A 254 13.25 34.68 8.92
C SER A 254 13.50 33.17 8.99
N LYS A 255 13.09 32.52 10.08
CA LYS A 255 13.23 31.06 10.24
C LYS A 255 12.19 30.32 9.38
N PHE A 256 12.49 30.12 8.10
CA PHE A 256 11.69 29.27 7.24
C PHE A 256 12.05 27.79 7.43
N TYR A 257 11.03 26.97 7.61
CA TYR A 257 11.16 25.51 7.77
C TYR A 257 10.76 24.73 6.51
N GLN A 258 10.13 25.40 5.54
CA GLN A 258 9.63 24.80 4.30
C GLN A 258 9.94 25.72 3.12
N PHE A 259 10.47 25.14 2.03
CA PHE A 259 10.91 25.90 0.86
C PHE A 259 9.74 26.54 0.11
N LYS A 260 8.62 25.84 -0.02
CA LYS A 260 7.42 26.27 -0.75
C LYS A 260 6.73 27.53 -0.18
N ARG A 261 7.17 28.03 0.98
CA ARG A 261 6.63 29.26 1.59
C ARG A 261 7.43 30.52 1.24
N LEU A 262 8.46 30.41 0.41
CA LEU A 262 9.41 31.49 0.13
C LEU A 262 9.06 32.37 -1.07
N TYR A 263 8.18 31.91 -1.96
CA TYR A 263 7.85 32.57 -3.21
C TYR A 263 6.41 32.30 -3.64
#